data_AF-A0A1F2RDK7-F1
#
_entry.id   AF-A0A1F2RDK7-F1
#
_cell.length_a   1.000
_cell.length_b   1.000
_cell.length_c   1.000
_cell.angle_alpha   90.00
_cell.angle_beta   90.00
_cell.angle_gamma   90.00
#
_symmetry.space_group_name_H-M   'P 1'
#
loop_
_entity.id
_entity.type
_entity.pdbx_description
1 polymer ?
#
loop_
_entity_poly.entity_id
_entity_poly.type
_entity_poly.pdbx_seq_one_letter_code
_entity_poly.pdbx_strand_id
1 'polypeptide(L)'
;QLSAETASGGEPPTLSPDTVLFGKNSRIDSLGLVNLIVMAEEKLEEAFGVTLTLADEHAMSMARSPFRDVRSFAEHIEQLLKETTG
;
A
#
# COMPACT_ATOMS: atom_id res chain seq x y z
N GLN A 1 7.86 20.35 -36.68
CA GLN A 1 7.20 21.00 -35.52
C GLN A 1 7.13 19.94 -34.43
N LEU A 2 8.12 19.94 -33.54
CA LEU A 2 8.16 19.07 -32.37
C LEU A 2 7.49 19.88 -31.26
N SER A 3 6.21 19.64 -31.00
CA SER A 3 5.49 20.34 -29.93
C SER A 3 5.98 19.79 -28.61
N ALA A 4 6.84 20.57 -27.94
CA ALA A 4 7.18 20.38 -26.55
C ALA A 4 5.90 20.52 -25.72
N GLU A 5 5.34 19.40 -25.28
CA GLU A 5 4.30 19.40 -24.27
C GLU A 5 4.97 19.65 -22.93
N THR A 6 4.75 20.85 -22.41
CA THR A 6 5.28 21.34 -21.14
C THR A 6 4.76 20.49 -20.00
N ALA A 7 5.59 19.57 -19.49
CA ALA A 7 5.39 19.01 -18.17
C ALA A 7 5.53 20.15 -17.14
N SER A 8 4.42 20.61 -16.59
CA SER A 8 4.42 21.51 -15.43
C SER A 8 5.26 20.87 -14.32
N GLY A 9 6.42 21.47 -14.05
CA GLY A 9 7.35 21.05 -13.00
C GLY A 9 6.79 21.29 -11.61
N GLY A 10 5.92 20.38 -11.15
CA GLY A 10 5.62 20.21 -9.73
C GLY A 10 6.58 19.17 -9.14
N GLU A 11 7.14 19.46 -7.97
CA GLU A 11 7.87 18.48 -7.15
C GLU A 11 7.03 17.19 -7.08
N PRO A 12 7.61 15.99 -7.23
CA PRO A 12 6.87 14.76 -7.01
C PRO A 12 6.21 14.83 -5.63
N PRO A 13 4.94 14.46 -5.54
CA PRO A 13 4.17 14.60 -4.30
C PRO A 13 4.86 13.81 -3.19
N THR A 14 5.11 14.49 -2.08
CA THR A 14 5.72 13.87 -0.90
C THR A 14 4.79 12.80 -0.36
N LEU A 15 5.26 11.55 -0.36
CA LEU A 15 4.58 10.47 0.34
C LEU A 15 4.79 10.63 1.85
N SER A 16 3.75 10.36 2.62
CA SER A 16 3.75 10.44 4.08
C SER A 16 2.99 9.25 4.66
N PRO A 17 3.15 8.93 5.96
CA PRO A 17 2.37 7.88 6.60
C PRO A 17 0.85 8.09 6.49
N ASP A 18 0.41 9.34 6.34
CA ASP A 18 -1.01 9.70 6.25
C ASP A 18 -1.51 9.74 4.78
N THR A 19 -0.66 9.33 3.82
CA THR A 19 -1.06 9.18 2.41
C THR A 19 -2.16 8.12 2.29
N VAL A 20 -3.32 8.54 1.77
CA VAL A 20 -4.50 7.69 1.59
C VAL A 20 -4.26 6.68 0.47
N LEU A 21 -4.54 5.40 0.76
CA LEU A 21 -4.39 4.28 -0.18
C LEU A 21 -5.74 3.80 -0.74
N PHE A 22 -6.85 4.04 -0.04
CA PHE A 22 -8.18 3.63 -0.48
C PHE A 22 -9.25 4.71 -0.24
N GLY A 23 -10.21 4.80 -1.16
CA GLY A 23 -11.33 5.74 -1.10
C GLY A 23 -11.10 7.05 -1.88
N LYS A 24 -11.97 8.04 -1.66
CA LYS A 24 -12.10 9.25 -2.50
C LYS A 24 -10.83 10.11 -2.62
N ASN A 25 -9.94 10.03 -1.64
CA ASN A 25 -8.70 10.81 -1.60
C ASN A 25 -7.46 9.99 -1.99
N SER A 26 -7.65 8.72 -2.38
CA SER A 26 -6.55 7.89 -2.85
C SER A 26 -6.05 8.37 -4.22
N ARG A 27 -4.75 8.26 -4.43
CA ARG A 27 -4.10 8.55 -5.71
C ARG A 27 -3.91 7.29 -6.57
N ILE A 28 -4.28 6.13 -6.02
CA ILE A 28 -4.29 4.84 -6.70
C ILE A 28 -5.72 4.34 -6.79
N ASP A 29 -6.02 3.60 -7.85
CA ASP A 29 -7.29 2.91 -8.03
C ASP A 29 -7.27 1.53 -7.33
N SER A 30 -8.34 0.75 -7.49
CA SER A 30 -8.43 -0.58 -6.91
C SER A 30 -7.32 -1.52 -7.41
N LEU A 31 -6.96 -1.43 -8.70
CA LEU A 31 -5.90 -2.26 -9.26
C LEU A 31 -4.52 -1.84 -8.74
N GLY A 32 -4.27 -0.53 -8.61
CA GLY A 32 -3.05 -0.01 -7.99
C GLY A 32 -2.90 -0.45 -6.53
N LEU A 33 -4.00 -0.51 -5.78
CA LEU A 33 -4.00 -1.05 -4.42
C LEU A 33 -3.68 -2.55 -4.40
N VAL A 34 -4.31 -3.35 -5.26
CA VAL A 34 -4.00 -4.78 -5.38
C VAL A 34 -2.53 -5.00 -5.73
N ASN A 35 -1.98 -4.22 -6.66
CA ASN A 35 -0.58 -4.31 -7.02
C ASN A 35 0.35 -3.94 -5.85
N LEU A 36 0.00 -2.90 -5.07
CA LEU A 36 0.74 -2.55 -3.86
C LEU A 36 0.77 -3.70 -2.85
N ILE A 37 -0.37 -4.36 -2.65
CA ILE A 37 -0.50 -5.50 -1.73
C ILE A 37 0.41 -6.65 -2.18
N VAL A 38 0.32 -7.07 -3.44
CA VAL A 38 1.14 -8.16 -3.98
C VAL A 38 2.63 -7.84 -3.87
N MET A 39 3.05 -6.63 -4.27
CA MET A 39 4.45 -6.23 -4.13
C MET A 39 4.91 -6.22 -2.68
N ALA A 40 4.05 -5.85 -1.73
CA ALA A 40 4.39 -5.90 -0.31
C ALA A 40 4.57 -7.35 0.17
N GLU A 41 3.69 -8.27 -0.22
CA GLU A 41 3.81 -9.70 0.08
C GLU A 41 5.12 -10.29 -0.45
N GLU A 42 5.43 -10.03 -1.74
CA GLU A 42 6.68 -10.47 -2.36
C GLU A 42 7.91 -9.92 -1.62
N LYS A 43 7.89 -8.63 -1.25
CA LYS A 43 9.00 -8.01 -0.51
C LYS A 43 9.16 -8.56 0.91
N LEU A 44 8.07 -8.94 1.55
CA LEU A 44 8.09 -9.56 2.88
C LEU A 44 8.67 -10.97 2.81
N GLU A 45 8.30 -11.75 1.80
CA GLU A 45 8.88 -13.07 1.56
C GLU A 45 10.38 -12.96 1.26
N GLU A 46 10.80 -12.04 0.38
CA GLU A 46 12.21 -11.82 0.06
C GLU A 46 13.05 -11.38 1.28
N ALA A 47 12.50 -10.50 2.12
CA ALA A 47 13.24 -9.90 3.23
C ALA A 47 13.25 -10.74 4.51
N PHE A 48 12.16 -11.46 4.79
CA PHE A 48 11.95 -12.17 6.05
C PHE A 48 11.78 -13.69 5.87
N GLY A 49 11.62 -14.18 4.64
CA GLY A 49 11.39 -15.61 4.37
C GLY A 49 10.00 -16.09 4.80
N VAL A 50 9.05 -15.17 4.96
CA VAL A 50 7.69 -15.44 5.43
C VAL A 50 6.68 -15.21 4.32
N THR A 51 5.79 -16.16 4.11
CA THR A 51 4.65 -16.00 3.20
C THR A 51 3.47 -15.46 3.99
N LEU A 52 3.13 -14.20 3.81
CA LEU A 52 1.99 -13.54 4.44
C LEU A 52 0.89 -13.28 3.41
N THR A 53 -0.37 -13.41 3.83
CA THR A 53 -1.52 -12.92 3.08
C THR A 53 -2.00 -11.64 3.75
N LEU A 54 -1.75 -10.50 3.11
CA LEU A 54 -2.09 -9.17 3.64
C LEU A 54 -3.54 -8.78 3.34
N ALA A 55 -4.16 -9.39 2.32
CA ALA A 55 -5.50 -9.07 1.86
C ALA A 55 -6.44 -10.26 1.92
N ASP A 56 -6.80 -10.64 3.15
CA ASP A 56 -7.87 -11.62 3.39
C ASP A 56 -9.27 -10.94 3.44
N GLU A 57 -10.33 -11.74 3.38
CA GLU A 57 -11.72 -11.26 3.42
C GLU A 57 -12.03 -10.43 4.68
N HIS A 58 -11.36 -10.74 5.79
CA HIS A 58 -11.46 -10.00 7.04
C HIS A 58 -10.79 -8.62 6.91
N ALA A 59 -9.55 -8.54 6.43
CA ALA A 59 -8.84 -7.26 6.20
C ALA A 59 -9.64 -6.27 5.34
N MET A 60 -10.36 -6.77 4.32
CA MET A 60 -11.18 -5.94 3.42
C MET A 60 -12.51 -5.47 4.04
N SER A 61 -13.05 -6.20 5.01
CA SER A 61 -14.38 -5.94 5.59
C SER A 61 -14.35 -5.35 7.01
N MET A 62 -13.19 -5.35 7.67
CA MET A 62 -13.02 -4.78 9.00
C MET A 62 -13.35 -3.28 9.05
N ALA A 63 -14.00 -2.86 10.14
CA ALA A 63 -14.36 -1.46 10.39
C ALA A 63 -13.15 -0.49 10.38
N ARG A 64 -11.96 -1.00 10.71
CA ARG A 64 -10.69 -0.30 10.55
C ARG A 64 -9.84 -1.06 9.53
N SER A 65 -10.18 -0.90 8.25
CA SER A 65 -9.43 -1.51 7.16
C SER A 65 -7.97 -1.03 7.16
N PRO A 66 -6.99 -1.94 7.01
CA PRO A 66 -5.57 -1.60 6.94
C PRO A 66 -5.21 -0.83 5.67
N PHE A 67 -6.08 -0.84 4.65
CA PHE A 67 -5.82 -0.20 3.35
C PHE A 67 -6.21 1.28 3.30
N ARG A 68 -6.55 1.90 4.43
CA ARG A 68 -6.98 3.31 4.46
C ARG A 68 -5.84 4.26 4.10
N ASP A 69 -4.68 4.08 4.73
CA ASP A 69 -3.49 4.92 4.58
C ASP A 69 -2.22 4.10 4.81
N VAL A 70 -1.07 4.65 4.42
CA VAL A 70 0.23 3.97 4.50
C VAL A 70 0.57 3.53 5.93
N ARG A 71 0.26 4.36 6.93
CA ARG A 71 0.49 4.05 8.35
C ARG A 71 -0.29 2.81 8.76
N SER A 72 -1.59 2.78 8.50
CA SER A 72 -2.46 1.67 8.87
C SER A 72 -2.04 0.37 8.17
N PHE A 73 -1.55 0.47 6.93
CA PHE A 73 -1.04 -0.68 6.18
C PHE A 73 0.26 -1.22 6.79
N ALA A 74 1.20 -0.35 7.15
CA ALA A 74 2.45 -0.74 7.80
C ALA A 74 2.22 -1.34 9.21
N GLU A 75 1.32 -0.74 10.00
CA GLU A 75 0.91 -1.27 11.32
C GLU A 75 0.34 -2.69 11.20
N HIS A 76 -0.44 -2.96 10.16
CA HIS A 76 -1.02 -4.28 9.91
C HIS A 76 0.04 -5.32 9.54
N ILE A 77 0.97 -4.98 8.64
CA ILE A 77 2.10 -5.84 8.28
C ILE A 77 2.93 -6.18 9.52
N GLU A 78 3.21 -5.19 10.37
CA GLU A 78 3.98 -5.39 11.61
C GLU A 78 3.27 -6.38 12.55
N GLN A 79 1.94 -6.30 12.68
CA GLN A 79 1.15 -7.24 13.48
C GLN A 79 1.26 -8.66 12.95
N LEU A 80 1.04 -8.87 11.65
CA LEU A 80 1.10 -10.18 11.00
C LEU A 80 2.50 -10.82 11.10
N LEU A 81 3.56 -10.00 10.96
CA LEU A 81 4.95 -10.46 11.13
C LEU A 81 5.22 -10.97 12.54
N LYS A 82 4.73 -10.26 13.56
CA LYS A 82 4.89 -10.67 14.97
C LYS A 82 4.15 -11.98 15.27
N GLU A 83 2.96 -12.17 14.71
CA GLU A 83 2.17 -13.38 14.89
C GLU A 83 2.81 -14.60 14.19
N THR A 84 3.46 -14.38 13.05
CA THR A 84 4.05 -15.45 12.24
C THR A 84 5.44 -15.88 12.73
N THR A 85 6.18 -14.98 13.39
CA THR A 85 7.56 -15.22 13.86
C THR A 85 7.63 -15.49 15.37
N GLY A 86 6.48 -15.52 16.06
CA GLY A 86 6.36 -15.73 17.51
C GLY A 86 6.37 -17.18 17.95
#